data_AF-A0A9P7A8K5-F1
#
_entry.id   AF-A0A9P7A8K5-F1
#
_cell.length_a   1.000
_cell.length_b   1.000
_cell.length_c   1.000
_cell.angle_alpha   90.00
_cell.angle_beta   90.00
_cell.angle_gamma   90.00
#
_symmetry.space_group_name_H-M   'P 1'
#
loop_
_entity.id
_entity.type
_entity.pdbx_description
1 polymer ?
#
loop_
_entity_poly.entity_id
_entity_poly.type
_entity_poly.pdbx_seq_one_letter_code
_entity_poly.pdbx_strand_id
1 'polypeptide(L)'
;MPVQELVGNLTKDELQAAVPTGIFHQTFRNVLWTKIIKLVRAQSDEVLALINHAIKVKEERKQKKQVKKKKQIYEAHQQERENNAGEGSITVENCQVAEPSFRDHSKFMELPTDEVRKQCFRAFQEATSNRALAMNVCVVCVREMMAFKGEKLFILSVPNIKQRLRPAVVHPSYDLWEGMLLAKHWH
;
A
#
# COMPACT_ATOMS: atom_id res chain seq x y z
N MET A 1 -30.34 6.56 -12.57
CA MET A 1 -29.28 7.38 -11.95
C MET A 1 -28.77 6.68 -10.71
N PRO A 2 -27.49 6.30 -10.67
CA PRO A 2 -26.88 5.62 -9.54
C PRO A 2 -26.90 6.47 -8.26
N VAL A 3 -26.94 5.81 -7.10
CA VAL A 3 -26.97 6.42 -5.75
C VAL A 3 -25.87 7.46 -5.52
N GLN A 4 -24.72 7.26 -6.17
CA GLN A 4 -23.53 8.10 -6.04
C GLN A 4 -23.70 9.50 -6.64
N GLU A 5 -24.60 9.72 -7.59
CA GLU A 5 -24.79 11.05 -8.19
C GLU A 5 -25.51 12.03 -7.27
N LEU A 6 -26.38 11.53 -6.38
CA LEU A 6 -27.30 12.39 -5.60
C LEU A 6 -26.80 12.67 -4.17
N VAL A 7 -26.08 11.71 -3.58
CA VAL A 7 -25.62 11.79 -2.18
C VAL A 7 -24.11 11.57 -2.04
N GLY A 8 -23.44 11.23 -3.15
CA GLY A 8 -22.00 11.02 -3.18
C GLY A 8 -21.52 9.98 -2.18
N ASN A 9 -20.46 10.33 -1.46
CA ASN A 9 -19.84 9.50 -0.43
C ASN A 9 -20.27 9.86 0.99
N LEU A 10 -21.39 10.57 1.18
CA LEU A 10 -21.89 10.91 2.50
C LEU A 10 -22.41 9.67 3.22
N THR A 11 -22.11 9.59 4.52
CA THR A 11 -22.78 8.66 5.43
C THR A 11 -24.17 9.18 5.77
N LYS A 12 -25.03 8.31 6.29
CA LYS A 12 -26.39 8.69 6.68
C LYS A 12 -26.42 9.80 7.74
N ASP A 13 -25.48 9.75 8.68
CA ASP A 13 -25.36 10.75 9.74
C ASP A 13 -24.87 12.09 9.19
N GLU A 14 -23.91 12.10 8.27
CA GLU A 14 -23.44 13.33 7.61
C GLU A 14 -24.52 13.93 6.71
N LEU A 15 -25.32 13.10 6.02
CA LEU A 15 -26.47 13.57 5.26
C LEU A 15 -27.51 14.23 6.17
N GLN A 16 -27.80 13.60 7.31
CA GLN A 16 -28.74 14.14 8.29
C GLN A 16 -28.22 15.44 8.92
N ALA A 17 -26.91 15.58 9.12
CA ALA A 17 -26.29 16.81 9.63
C ALA A 17 -26.18 17.93 8.58
N ALA A 18 -26.13 17.59 7.30
CA ALA A 18 -26.01 18.56 6.20
C ALA A 18 -27.33 19.29 5.90
N VAL A 19 -28.46 18.75 6.35
CA VAL A 19 -29.80 19.28 6.05
C VAL A 19 -30.42 19.89 7.31
N PRO A 20 -31.09 21.06 7.21
CA PRO A 20 -31.76 21.68 8.34
C PRO A 20 -32.71 20.74 9.11
N THR A 21 -32.71 20.88 10.44
CA THR A 21 -33.61 20.14 11.33
C THR A 21 -35.06 20.43 10.97
N GLY A 22 -35.84 19.37 10.72
CA GLY A 22 -37.27 19.47 10.37
C GLY A 22 -37.61 19.06 8.94
N ILE A 23 -36.63 18.98 8.03
CA ILE A 23 -36.87 18.49 6.66
C ILE A 23 -37.05 16.96 6.63
N PHE A 24 -36.30 16.25 7.46
CA PHE A 24 -36.46 14.82 7.65
C PHE A 24 -36.93 14.51 9.07
N HIS A 25 -38.18 14.08 9.19
CA HIS A 25 -38.78 13.70 10.48
C HIS A 25 -38.28 12.34 11.01
N GLN A 26 -37.60 11.55 10.18
CA GLN A 26 -37.09 10.22 10.54
C GLN A 26 -35.56 10.21 10.52
N THR A 27 -34.96 9.59 11.53
CA THR A 27 -33.52 9.29 11.54
C THR A 27 -33.19 8.28 10.45
N PHE A 28 -32.14 8.54 9.68
CA PHE A 28 -31.79 7.71 8.53
C PHE A 28 -31.15 6.36 8.91
N ARG A 29 -30.82 6.16 10.19
CA ARG A 29 -30.07 4.98 10.70
C ARG A 29 -30.61 3.66 10.16
N ASN A 30 -31.92 3.44 10.27
CA ASN A 30 -32.59 2.18 9.89
C ASN A 30 -33.25 2.23 8.51
N VAL A 31 -33.10 3.33 7.76
CA VAL A 31 -33.75 3.51 6.46
C VAL A 31 -32.84 3.01 5.34
N LEU A 32 -33.39 2.22 4.41
CA LEU A 32 -32.67 1.79 3.20
C LEU A 32 -32.29 3.00 2.33
N TRP A 33 -31.07 2.98 1.77
CA TRP A 33 -30.57 4.06 0.91
C TRP A 33 -31.51 4.40 -0.25
N THR A 34 -32.17 3.39 -0.83
CA THR A 34 -33.16 3.60 -1.91
C THR A 34 -34.32 4.49 -1.49
N LYS A 35 -34.79 4.38 -0.23
CA LYS A 35 -35.86 5.22 0.32
C LYS A 35 -35.34 6.62 0.64
N ILE A 36 -34.11 6.73 1.16
CA ILE A 36 -33.44 8.01 1.40
C ILE A 36 -33.30 8.81 0.10
N ILE A 37 -32.83 8.19 -0.98
CA ILE A 37 -32.66 8.87 -2.28
C ILE A 37 -33.99 9.39 -2.82
N LYS A 38 -35.08 8.62 -2.68
CA LYS A 38 -36.41 9.08 -3.06
C LYS A 38 -36.83 10.32 -2.27
N LEU A 39 -36.57 10.34 -0.96
CA LEU A 39 -36.86 11.49 -0.10
C LEU A 39 -36.01 12.71 -0.45
N VAL A 40 -34.72 12.51 -0.72
CA VAL A 40 -33.79 13.58 -1.13
C VAL A 40 -34.19 14.16 -2.48
N ARG A 41 -34.56 13.32 -3.47
CA ARG A 41 -35.01 13.78 -4.79
C ARG A 41 -36.30 14.60 -4.74
N ALA A 42 -37.15 14.36 -3.74
CA ALA A 42 -38.39 15.10 -3.56
C ALA A 42 -38.19 16.46 -2.85
N GLN A 43 -36.96 16.81 -2.45
CA GLN A 43 -36.66 18.09 -1.80
C GLN A 43 -36.48 19.22 -2.80
N SER A 44 -36.54 20.46 -2.29
CA SER A 44 -36.26 21.67 -3.07
C SER A 44 -34.80 21.75 -3.50
N ASP A 45 -34.54 22.53 -4.55
CA ASP A 45 -33.20 22.77 -5.09
C ASP A 45 -32.25 23.38 -4.05
N GLU A 46 -32.77 24.17 -3.11
CA GLU A 46 -31.99 24.75 -2.00
C GLU A 46 -31.41 23.65 -1.09
N VAL A 47 -32.21 22.63 -0.76
CA VAL A 47 -31.76 21.50 0.07
C VAL A 47 -30.77 20.64 -0.69
N LEU A 48 -30.99 20.43 -2.00
CA LEU A 48 -30.05 19.73 -2.86
C LEU A 48 -28.71 20.48 -2.96
N ALA A 49 -28.73 21.82 -3.01
CA ALA A 49 -27.52 22.63 -3.01
C ALA A 49 -26.71 22.47 -1.71
N LEU A 50 -27.37 22.39 -0.55
CA LEU A 50 -26.73 22.13 0.73
C LEU A 50 -26.07 20.74 0.79
N ILE A 51 -26.75 19.72 0.26
CA ILE A 51 -26.20 18.36 0.18
C ILE A 51 -24.98 18.34 -0.74
N ASN A 52 -25.05 18.97 -1.91
CA ASN A 52 -23.93 19.07 -2.84
C ASN A 52 -22.73 19.81 -2.23
N HIS A 53 -22.98 20.88 -1.48
CA HIS A 53 -21.93 21.58 -0.73
C HIS A 53 -21.27 20.65 0.30
N ALA A 54 -22.06 19.87 1.06
CA ALA A 54 -21.53 18.90 2.02
C ALA A 54 -20.70 17.79 1.36
N ILE A 55 -21.11 17.31 0.18
CA ILE A 55 -20.33 16.36 -0.63
C ILE A 55 -18.96 16.97 -0.98
N LYS A 56 -18.95 18.20 -1.52
CA LYS A 56 -17.72 18.89 -1.93
C LYS A 56 -16.76 19.10 -0.75
N VAL A 57 -17.27 19.58 0.39
CA VAL A 57 -16.48 19.75 1.62
C VAL A 57 -15.85 18.43 2.09
N LYS A 58 -16.58 17.31 1.99
CA LYS A 58 -16.06 16.00 2.35
C LYS A 58 -14.96 15.52 1.40
N GLU A 59 -15.11 15.77 0.11
CA GLU A 59 -14.10 15.43 -0.90
C GLU A 59 -12.81 16.23 -0.71
N GLU A 60 -12.91 17.54 -0.50
CA GLU A 60 -11.76 18.39 -0.20
C GLU A 60 -11.03 17.94 1.07
N ARG A 61 -11.77 17.55 2.12
CA ARG A 61 -11.17 16.97 3.34
C ARG A 61 -10.45 15.66 3.07
N LYS A 62 -11.00 14.78 2.22
CA LYS A 62 -10.33 13.53 1.83
C LYS A 62 -9.06 13.80 1.03
N GLN A 63 -9.10 14.71 0.05
CA GLN A 63 -7.93 15.08 -0.75
C GLN A 63 -6.82 15.67 0.13
N LYS A 64 -7.14 16.61 1.02
CA LYS A 64 -6.16 17.19 1.97
C LYS A 64 -5.51 16.12 2.86
N LYS A 65 -6.29 15.15 3.35
CA LYS A 65 -5.77 14.02 4.14
C LYS A 65 -4.84 13.12 3.32
N GLN A 66 -5.18 12.84 2.06
CA GLN A 66 -4.32 12.03 1.18
C GLN A 66 -3.01 12.73 0.86
N VAL A 67 -3.03 14.02 0.54
CA VAL A 67 -1.82 14.83 0.28
C VAL A 67 -0.92 14.85 1.52
N LYS A 68 -1.50 15.08 2.71
CA LYS A 68 -0.74 15.06 3.96
C LYS A 68 -0.10 13.70 4.24
N LYS A 69 -0.82 12.59 4.02
CA LYS A 69 -0.29 11.23 4.21
C LYS A 69 0.85 10.93 3.22
N LYS A 70 0.69 11.32 1.94
CA LYS A 70 1.76 11.15 0.94
C LYS A 70 3.01 11.96 1.29
N LYS A 71 2.84 13.21 1.73
CA LYS A 71 3.94 14.06 2.18
C LYS A 71 4.69 13.45 3.38
N GLN A 72 3.96 12.95 4.38
CA GLN A 72 4.57 12.28 5.54
C GLN A 72 5.38 11.03 5.17
N ILE A 73 4.86 10.21 4.24
CA ILE A 73 5.59 9.02 3.76
C ILE A 73 6.87 9.42 3.03
N TYR A 74 6.80 10.46 2.19
CA TYR A 74 7.98 10.98 1.48
C TYR A 74 9.04 11.50 2.45
N GLU A 75 8.63 12.30 3.44
CA GLU A 75 9.53 12.83 4.48
C GLU A 75 10.17 11.70 5.31
N ALA A 76 9.41 10.67 5.69
CA ALA A 76 9.94 9.50 6.41
C ALA A 76 11.00 8.75 5.59
N HIS A 77 10.73 8.49 4.31
CA HIS A 77 11.71 7.85 3.42
C HIS A 77 12.95 8.70 3.18
N GLN A 78 12.81 10.03 3.14
CA GLN A 78 13.95 10.93 3.01
C GLN A 78 14.83 10.88 4.26
N GLN A 79 14.22 10.91 5.45
CA GLN A 79 14.94 10.82 6.71
C GLN A 79 15.64 9.46 6.90
N GLU A 80 15.01 8.36 6.49
CA GLU A 80 15.64 7.03 6.47
C GLU A 80 16.88 6.99 5.55
N ARG A 81 16.84 7.67 4.40
CA ARG A 81 18.00 7.77 3.50
C ARG A 81 19.14 8.56 4.12
N GLU A 82 18.84 9.67 4.77
CA GLU A 82 19.84 10.51 5.45
C GLU A 82 20.48 9.77 6.64
N ASN A 83 19.70 9.06 7.44
CA ASN A 83 20.22 8.24 8.55
C ASN A 83 21.10 7.08 8.05
N ASN A 84 20.69 6.39 6.98
CA ASN A 84 21.47 5.26 6.43
C ASN A 84 22.74 5.70 5.69
N ALA A 85 22.81 6.95 5.19
CA ALA A 85 24.02 7.49 4.58
C ALA A 85 25.15 7.74 5.60
N GLY A 86 24.85 7.77 6.90
CA GLY A 86 25.83 7.97 7.98
C GLY A 86 26.51 6.69 8.49
N GLU A 87 25.91 5.51 8.34
CA GLU A 87 26.36 4.26 9.01
C GLU A 87 26.63 3.09 8.04
N GLY A 88 26.65 3.32 6.73
CA GLY A 88 26.70 2.28 5.70
C GLY A 88 28.02 2.15 4.92
N SER A 89 29.19 2.15 5.60
CA SER A 89 30.39 1.51 5.02
C SER A 89 30.26 0.00 5.22
N ILE A 90 29.31 -0.62 4.50
CA ILE A 90 29.29 -2.07 4.31
C ILE A 90 30.17 -2.31 3.09
N THR A 91 31.38 -2.80 3.35
CA THR A 91 32.26 -3.43 2.35
C THR A 91 31.52 -4.60 1.72
N VAL A 92 30.78 -4.33 0.64
CA VAL A 92 30.45 -5.35 -0.36
C VAL A 92 31.72 -5.55 -1.16
N GLU A 93 32.66 -6.31 -0.61
CA GLU A 93 33.73 -6.86 -1.41
C GLU A 93 33.08 -7.66 -2.55
N ASN A 94 33.43 -7.25 -3.77
CA ASN A 94 33.11 -7.90 -5.04
C ASN A 94 31.83 -7.48 -5.79
N CYS A 95 31.47 -6.19 -5.76
CA CYS A 95 30.85 -5.56 -6.93
C CYS A 95 31.89 -4.63 -7.55
N GLN A 96 32.39 -4.93 -8.75
CA GLN A 96 33.23 -3.99 -9.51
C GLN A 96 32.37 -2.80 -9.91
N VAL A 97 32.25 -1.82 -9.01
CA VAL A 97 31.61 -0.53 -9.28
C VAL A 97 32.57 0.22 -10.19
N ALA A 98 32.26 0.23 -11.48
CA ALA A 98 32.86 1.17 -12.41
C ALA A 98 32.66 2.59 -11.86
N GLU A 99 33.73 3.36 -11.83
CA GLU A 99 33.79 4.71 -11.26
C GLU A 99 32.61 5.61 -11.69
N PRO A 100 32.22 6.60 -10.87
CA PRO A 100 31.16 7.54 -11.20
C PRO A 100 31.60 8.44 -12.36
N SER A 101 31.43 7.96 -13.60
CA SER A 101 31.61 8.77 -14.80
C SER A 101 30.61 9.91 -14.75
N PHE A 102 31.11 11.15 -14.81
CA PHE A 102 30.31 12.36 -15.00
C PHE A 102 29.34 12.15 -16.16
N ARG A 103 28.04 11.95 -15.87
CA ARG A 103 27.04 11.70 -16.91
C ARG A 103 26.71 13.03 -17.55
N ASP A 104 27.16 13.19 -18.78
CA ASP A 104 26.85 14.37 -19.60
C ASP A 104 25.33 14.42 -19.88
N HIS A 105 24.64 15.27 -19.12
CA HIS A 105 23.19 15.44 -19.21
C HIS A 105 22.72 16.04 -20.54
N SER A 106 23.62 16.63 -21.33
CA SER A 106 23.26 17.19 -22.65
C SER A 106 22.87 16.09 -23.65
N LYS A 107 23.36 14.87 -23.48
CA LYS A 107 23.09 13.71 -24.35
C LYS A 107 21.86 12.89 -23.95
N PHE A 108 21.17 13.28 -22.87
CA PHE A 108 20.08 12.48 -22.30
C PHE A 108 18.85 12.39 -23.23
N MET A 109 18.66 13.36 -24.12
CA MET A 109 17.55 13.42 -25.08
C MET A 109 17.96 12.95 -26.49
N GLU A 110 19.21 12.55 -26.69
CA GLU A 110 19.66 12.04 -27.99
C GLU A 110 19.14 10.62 -28.20
N LEU A 111 18.60 10.37 -29.40
CA LEU A 111 18.19 9.02 -29.79
C LEU A 111 19.43 8.14 -29.92
N PRO A 112 19.49 6.96 -29.27
CA PRO A 112 20.61 6.06 -29.40
C PRO A 112 20.74 5.59 -30.86
N THR A 113 21.97 5.45 -31.33
CA THR A 113 22.21 4.85 -32.66
C THR A 113 21.75 3.40 -32.69
N ASP A 114 21.52 2.88 -33.89
CA ASP A 114 21.03 1.52 -34.07
C ASP A 114 22.01 0.46 -33.54
N GLU A 115 23.31 0.75 -33.60
CA GLU A 115 24.36 -0.10 -33.03
C GLU A 115 24.25 -0.18 -31.51
N VAL A 116 24.09 0.97 -30.84
CA VAL A 116 23.93 1.04 -29.37
C VAL A 116 22.64 0.33 -28.95
N ARG A 117 21.55 0.54 -29.68
CA ARG A 117 20.27 -0.14 -29.43
C ARG A 117 20.42 -1.67 -29.53
N LYS A 118 21.08 -2.16 -30.58
CA LYS A 118 21.37 -3.61 -30.75
C LYS A 118 22.26 -4.14 -29.64
N GLN A 119 23.26 -3.38 -29.20
CA GLN A 119 24.15 -3.77 -28.11
C GLN A 119 23.41 -3.87 -26.77
N CYS A 120 22.59 -2.87 -26.43
CA CYS A 120 21.75 -2.90 -25.23
C CYS A 120 20.78 -4.08 -25.25
N PHE A 121 20.21 -4.40 -26.41
CA PHE A 121 19.31 -5.54 -26.55
C PHE A 121 20.04 -6.87 -26.31
N ARG A 122 21.25 -7.04 -26.87
CA ARG A 122 22.08 -8.23 -26.62
C ARG A 122 22.47 -8.35 -25.15
N ALA A 123 22.88 -7.26 -24.52
CA ALA A 123 23.23 -7.24 -23.09
C ALA A 123 22.03 -7.61 -22.21
N PHE A 124 20.84 -7.08 -22.52
CA PHE A 124 19.61 -7.44 -21.83
C PHE A 124 19.27 -8.92 -22.01
N GLN A 125 19.36 -9.43 -23.24
CA GLN A 125 19.08 -10.83 -23.54
C GLN A 125 20.07 -11.76 -22.84
N GLU A 126 21.35 -11.40 -22.75
CA GLU A 126 22.36 -12.17 -22.02
C GLU A 126 22.07 -12.19 -20.51
N ALA A 127 21.78 -11.02 -19.93
CA ALA A 127 21.44 -10.87 -18.51
C ALA A 127 20.14 -11.59 -18.10
N THR A 128 19.20 -11.73 -19.03
CA THR A 128 17.90 -12.42 -18.82
C THR A 128 17.85 -13.82 -19.43
N SER A 129 18.95 -14.29 -20.02
CA SER A 129 19.02 -15.61 -20.63
C SER A 129 18.80 -16.70 -19.59
N ASN A 130 18.30 -17.86 -20.03
CA ASN A 130 18.17 -19.04 -19.16
C ASN A 130 19.50 -19.41 -18.48
N ARG A 131 20.64 -19.11 -19.10
CA ARG A 131 21.98 -19.30 -18.50
C ARG A 131 22.24 -18.34 -17.35
N ALA A 132 21.84 -17.07 -17.46
CA ALA A 132 21.94 -16.11 -16.36
C ALA A 132 20.94 -16.41 -15.24
N LEU A 133 19.76 -16.92 -15.58
CA LEU A 133 18.75 -17.39 -14.62
C LEU A 133 19.09 -18.74 -13.98
N ALA A 134 19.96 -19.55 -14.59
CA ALA A 134 20.35 -20.86 -14.04
C ALA A 134 21.05 -20.76 -12.67
N MET A 135 21.65 -19.60 -12.35
CA MET A 135 22.28 -19.35 -11.05
C MET A 135 21.34 -18.69 -10.02
N ASN A 136 20.15 -18.25 -10.45
CA ASN A 136 19.19 -17.53 -9.60
C ASN A 136 17.81 -18.16 -9.73
N VAL A 137 17.53 -19.12 -8.85
CA VAL A 137 16.18 -19.69 -8.74
C VAL A 137 15.24 -18.62 -8.21
N CYS A 138 14.12 -18.39 -8.90
CA CYS A 138 13.12 -17.42 -8.46
C CYS A 138 12.57 -17.79 -7.06
N VAL A 139 12.22 -16.82 -6.21
CA VAL A 139 11.75 -17.12 -4.84
C VAL A 139 10.54 -18.07 -4.80
N VAL A 140 9.67 -18.01 -5.82
CA VAL A 140 8.53 -18.93 -5.99
C VAL A 140 9.02 -20.34 -6.32
N CYS A 141 9.94 -20.45 -7.27
CA CYS A 141 10.55 -21.69 -7.72
C CYS A 141 11.36 -22.35 -6.59
N VAL A 142 12.10 -21.58 -5.79
CA VAL A 142 12.77 -22.06 -4.57
C VAL A 142 11.74 -22.61 -3.60
N ARG A 143 10.66 -21.86 -3.36
CA ARG A 143 9.61 -22.26 -2.41
C ARG A 143 8.91 -23.55 -2.86
N GLU A 144 8.65 -23.73 -4.15
CA GLU A 144 8.06 -24.96 -4.70
C GLU A 144 9.03 -26.15 -4.65
N MET A 145 10.31 -25.95 -5.01
CA MET A 145 11.32 -27.00 -4.89
C MET A 145 11.60 -27.40 -3.43
N MET A 146 11.52 -26.45 -2.51
CA MET A 146 11.72 -26.66 -1.07
C MET A 146 10.45 -27.11 -0.34
N ALA A 147 9.27 -27.02 -0.98
CA ALA A 147 8.01 -27.47 -0.39
C ALA A 147 8.06 -28.95 0.03
N PHE A 148 8.90 -29.75 -0.63
CA PHE A 148 9.09 -31.17 -0.36
C PHE A 148 10.40 -31.50 0.37
N LYS A 149 11.25 -30.50 0.65
CA LYS A 149 12.56 -30.67 1.32
C LYS A 149 12.67 -29.80 2.57
N GLY A 150 11.62 -29.79 3.40
CA GLY A 150 11.67 -29.18 4.72
C GLY A 150 12.09 -30.21 5.78
N GLU A 151 13.08 -29.86 6.61
CA GLU A 151 13.33 -30.58 7.85
C GLU A 151 12.27 -30.17 8.89
N LYS A 152 11.68 -31.15 9.57
CA LYS A 152 10.76 -30.89 10.67
C LYS A 152 11.58 -30.56 11.91
N LEU A 153 11.67 -29.29 12.24
CA LEU A 153 12.26 -28.83 13.49
C LEU A 153 11.18 -28.62 14.54
N PHE A 154 11.50 -28.97 15.78
CA PHE A 154 10.65 -28.57 16.91
C PHE A 154 10.71 -27.05 17.03
N ILE A 155 9.56 -26.39 17.13
CA ILE A 155 9.49 -24.91 17.25
C ILE A 155 10.40 -24.42 18.39
N LEU A 156 10.45 -25.15 19.51
CA LEU A 156 11.29 -24.83 20.66
C LEU A 156 12.80 -24.95 20.41
N SER A 157 13.24 -25.64 19.34
CA SER A 157 14.66 -25.72 18.98
C SER A 157 15.14 -24.53 18.17
N VAL A 158 14.23 -23.64 17.73
CA VAL A 158 14.60 -22.42 16.99
C VAL A 158 15.19 -21.39 17.96
N PRO A 159 16.42 -20.89 17.73
CA PRO A 159 17.04 -19.92 18.62
C PRO A 159 16.23 -18.63 18.69
N ASN A 160 16.17 -18.04 19.88
CA ASN A 160 15.49 -16.76 20.18
C ASN A 160 13.97 -16.74 19.95
N ILE A 161 13.32 -17.89 19.69
CA ILE A 161 11.90 -17.91 19.34
C ILE A 161 10.99 -17.34 20.43
N LYS A 162 11.27 -17.67 21.70
CA LYS A 162 10.52 -17.17 22.86
C LYS A 162 10.65 -15.66 23.05
N GLN A 163 11.77 -15.07 22.66
CA GLN A 163 12.00 -13.63 22.78
C GLN A 163 11.36 -12.85 21.63
N ARG A 164 11.37 -13.42 20.41
CA ARG A 164 10.89 -12.75 19.20
C ARG A 164 9.38 -12.89 18.99
N LEU A 165 8.78 -14.01 19.41
CA LEU A 165 7.35 -14.29 19.17
C LEU A 165 6.47 -14.01 20.38
N ARG A 166 7.04 -13.56 21.51
CA ARG A 166 6.25 -13.12 22.65
C ARG A 166 5.86 -11.65 22.44
N PRO A 167 4.57 -11.34 22.30
CA PRO A 167 4.15 -9.95 22.13
C PRO A 167 4.45 -9.16 23.42
N ALA A 168 4.93 -7.93 23.27
CA ALA A 168 5.16 -7.03 24.39
C ALA A 168 3.85 -6.65 25.11
N VAL A 169 2.76 -6.58 24.34
CA VAL A 169 1.41 -6.32 24.84
C VAL A 169 0.48 -7.43 24.35
N VAL A 170 -0.09 -8.17 25.28
CA VAL A 170 -1.02 -9.26 24.98
C VAL A 170 -2.41 -8.68 24.77
N HIS A 171 -3.02 -8.96 23.62
CA HIS A 171 -4.40 -8.61 23.34
C HIS A 171 -5.33 -9.79 23.68
N PRO A 172 -6.53 -9.58 24.27
CA PRO A 172 -7.46 -10.66 24.63
C PRO A 172 -7.93 -11.51 23.46
N SER A 173 -7.85 -11.00 22.23
CA SER A 173 -8.20 -11.75 21.01
C SER A 173 -7.07 -12.65 20.49
N TYR A 174 -5.90 -12.64 21.13
CA TYR A 174 -4.79 -13.50 20.73
C TYR A 174 -4.89 -14.85 21.40
N ASP A 175 -4.77 -15.89 20.59
CA ASP A 175 -4.64 -17.27 21.04
C ASP A 175 -3.14 -17.59 21.10
N LEU A 176 -2.56 -17.44 22.28
CA LEU A 176 -1.11 -17.61 22.48
C LEU A 176 -0.79 -19.05 22.88
N TRP A 177 0.13 -19.69 22.17
CA TRP A 177 0.65 -21.00 22.52
C TRP A 177 1.95 -20.83 23.31
N GLU A 178 1.98 -21.30 24.57
CA GLU A 178 3.08 -21.05 25.52
C GLU A 178 3.50 -19.56 25.63
N GLY A 179 2.55 -18.63 25.45
CA GLY A 179 2.82 -17.19 25.46
C GLY A 179 3.42 -16.64 24.17
N MET A 180 3.54 -17.45 23.12
CA MET A 180 4.01 -17.07 21.79
C MET A 180 2.84 -16.89 20.80
N LEU A 181 2.98 -15.94 19.90
CA LEU A 181 2.00 -15.67 18.84
C LEU A 181 2.27 -16.60 17.65
N LEU A 182 1.64 -17.77 17.66
CA LEU A 182 1.68 -18.72 16.56
C LEU A 182 0.34 -18.74 15.85
N ALA A 183 0.36 -18.68 14.52
CA ALA A 183 -0.86 -18.86 13.73
C ALA A 183 -1.35 -20.31 13.91
N LYS A 184 -2.61 -20.49 14.31
CA LYS A 184 -3.25 -21.80 14.21
C LYS A 184 -3.33 -22.18 12.74
N HIS A 185 -2.74 -23.32 12.39
CA HIS A 185 -2.91 -23.88 11.05
C HIS A 185 -4.36 -24.32 10.93
N TRP A 186 -5.12 -23.67 10.05
CA TRP A 186 -6.44 -24.15 9.65
C TRP A 186 -6.19 -25.36 8.75
N HIS A 187 -6.73 -26.50 9.13
CA HIS A 187 -6.77 -27.71 8.30
C HIS A 187 -7.88 -27.60 7.27
#